data_AF-A0A1X4I6V6-F1
#
_entry.id   AF-A0A1X4I6V6-F1
#
_cell.length_a   1.000
_cell.length_b   1.000
_cell.length_c   1.000
_cell.angle_alpha   90.00
_cell.angle_beta   90.00
_cell.angle_gamma   90.00
#
_symmetry.space_group_name_H-M   'P 1'
#
loop_
_entity.id
_entity.type
_entity.pdbx_description
1 polymer ?
#
loop_
_entity_poly.entity_id
_entity_poly.type
_entity_poly.pdbx_seq_one_letter_code
_entity_poly.pdbx_strand_id
1 'polypeptide(L)' 'AGEPASADAADPACAEAVQHHVLAQLLRLRSYPCVERRLAAGRLRLRGWYYEVHTGAVREHRADTDAFEAL' A
#
# COMPACT_ATOMS: atom_id res chain seq x y z
N ALA A 1 -7.80 -30.97 -12.32
CA ALA A 1 -7.10 -30.10 -11.35
C ALA A 1 -8.04 -28.95 -11.04
N GLY A 2 -8.47 -28.80 -9.78
CA GLY A 2 -9.30 -27.67 -9.40
C GLY A 2 -8.48 -26.39 -9.54
N GLU A 3 -9.05 -25.37 -10.17
CA GLU A 3 -8.46 -24.02 -10.13
C GLU A 3 -8.14 -23.67 -8.67
N PRO A 4 -6.98 -23.05 -8.39
CA PRO A 4 -6.74 -22.52 -7.06
C PRO A 4 -7.90 -21.57 -6.77
N ALA A 5 -8.65 -21.85 -5.70
CA ALA A 5 -9.69 -20.94 -5.23
C ALA A 5 -9.03 -19.56 -5.15
N SER A 6 -9.50 -18.61 -5.96
CA SER A 6 -8.99 -17.25 -5.92
C SER A 6 -9.09 -16.79 -4.48
N ALA A 7 -7.96 -16.50 -3.85
CA ALA A 7 -7.97 -16.05 -2.47
C ALA A 7 -8.88 -14.82 -2.42
N ASP A 8 -9.90 -14.88 -1.57
CA ASP A 8 -10.90 -13.82 -1.48
C ASP A 8 -10.16 -12.52 -1.15
N ALA A 9 -10.38 -11.46 -1.93
CA ALA A 9 -9.74 -10.18 -1.68
C ALA A 9 -10.16 -9.59 -0.32
N ALA A 10 -11.32 -10.05 0.20
CA ALA A 10 -11.81 -9.75 1.53
C ALA A 10 -11.23 -10.65 2.64
N ASP A 11 -10.47 -11.71 2.30
CA ASP A 11 -9.76 -12.51 3.29
C ASP A 11 -8.76 -11.61 4.04
N PRO A 12 -8.85 -11.49 5.38
CA PRO A 12 -7.90 -10.73 6.18
C PRO A 12 -6.43 -11.07 5.88
N ALA A 13 -6.13 -12.33 5.58
CA ALA A 13 -4.77 -12.75 5.22
C ALA A 13 -4.30 -12.17 3.87
N CYS A 14 -5.22 -11.98 2.91
CA CYS A 14 -4.93 -11.30 1.66
C CYS A 14 -4.79 -9.79 1.86
N ALA A 15 -5.61 -9.17 2.70
CA ALA A 15 -5.53 -7.74 3.00
C ALA A 15 -4.17 -7.36 3.60
N GLU A 16 -3.66 -8.14 4.55
CA GLU A 16 -2.33 -7.93 5.14
C GLU A 16 -1.21 -8.04 4.08
N ALA A 17 -1.25 -9.08 3.25
CA ALA A 17 -0.26 -9.27 2.19
C ALA A 17 -0.25 -8.10 1.18
N VAL A 18 -1.42 -7.58 0.81
CA VAL A 18 -1.53 -6.41 -0.08
C VAL A 18 -1.02 -5.15 0.61
N GLN A 19 -1.34 -4.93 1.88
CA GLN A 19 -0.83 -3.78 2.65
C GLN A 19 0.71 -3.81 2.76
N HIS A 20 1.29 -4.97 3.10
CA HIS A 20 2.74 -5.16 3.09
C HIS A 20 3.35 -4.93 1.71
N HIS A 21 2.67 -5.37 0.65
CA HIS A 21 3.11 -5.10 -0.72
C HIS A 21 3.17 -3.59 -1.00
N VAL A 22 2.16 -2.82 -0.60
CA VAL A 22 2.15 -1.36 -0.74
C VAL A 22 3.37 -0.74 -0.05
N LEU A 23 3.69 -1.15 1.18
CA LEU A 23 4.89 -0.67 1.90
C LEU A 23 6.18 -1.00 1.15
N ALA A 24 6.32 -2.23 0.65
CA ALA A 24 7.48 -2.65 -0.14
C ALA A 24 7.64 -1.82 -1.43
N GLN A 25 6.53 -1.48 -2.11
CA GLN A 25 6.57 -0.60 -3.27
C GLN A 25 6.95 0.83 -2.89
N LEU A 26 6.46 1.37 -1.78
CA LEU A 26 6.86 2.69 -1.29
C LEU A 26 8.36 2.76 -0.99
N LEU A 27 8.93 1.72 -0.36
CA LEU A 27 10.37 1.63 -0.13
C LEU A 27 11.16 1.58 -1.45
N ARG A 28 10.70 0.78 -2.42
CA ARG A 28 11.33 0.73 -3.76
C ARG A 28 11.25 2.06 -4.49
N LEU A 29 10.12 2.76 -4.42
CA LEU A 29 9.98 4.08 -5.04
C LEU A 29 10.98 5.08 -4.45
N ARG A 30 11.17 5.06 -3.13
CA ARG A 30 12.13 5.93 -2.44
C ARG A 30 13.58 5.70 -2.87
N SER A 31 13.93 4.49 -3.34
CA SER A 31 15.30 4.19 -3.77
C SER A 31 15.65 4.72 -5.17
N TYR A 32 14.68 5.25 -5.93
CA TYR A 32 14.99 5.86 -7.23
C TYR A 32 15.59 7.26 -7.05
N PRO A 33 16.75 7.58 -7.65
CA PRO A 33 17.43 8.86 -7.44
C PRO A 33 16.57 10.10 -7.77
N CYS A 34 15.66 9.97 -8.73
CA CYS A 34 14.76 11.06 -9.12
C CYS A 34 13.60 11.27 -8.14
N VAL A 35 13.22 10.24 -7.37
CA VAL A 35 12.20 10.30 -6.33
C VAL A 35 12.83 10.81 -5.04
N GLU A 36 13.95 10.21 -4.63
CA GLU A 36 14.73 10.61 -3.45
C GLU A 36 15.03 12.11 -3.46
N ARG A 37 15.61 12.64 -4.55
CA ARG A 37 15.92 14.07 -4.70
C ARG A 37 14.69 14.97 -4.57
N ARG A 38 13.53 14.54 -5.06
CA ARG A 38 12.30 15.34 -5.00
C ARG A 38 11.64 15.26 -3.62
N LEU A 39 11.73 14.12 -2.96
CA LEU A 39 11.33 13.95 -1.55
C LEU A 39 12.17 14.86 -0.65
N ALA A 40 13.50 14.82 -0.79
CA ALA A 40 14.43 15.65 -0.02
C ALA A 40 14.20 17.15 -0.25
N ALA A 41 13.84 17.55 -1.48
CA ALA A 41 13.49 18.92 -1.81
C ALA A 41 12.07 19.34 -1.38
N GLY A 42 11.27 18.46 -0.76
CA GLY A 42 9.87 18.73 -0.40
C GLY A 42 8.93 18.92 -1.59
N ARG A 43 9.36 18.54 -2.80
CA ARG A 43 8.64 18.71 -4.07
C ARG A 43 7.80 17.51 -4.46
N LEU A 44 7.89 16.43 -3.69
CA LEU A 44 7.14 15.20 -3.88
C LEU A 44 6.69 14.68 -2.51
N ARG A 45 5.50 14.07 -2.49
CA ARG A 45 5.01 13.26 -1.37
C ARG A 45 4.61 11.91 -1.93
N LEU A 46 4.91 10.85 -1.19
CA LEU A 46 4.44 9.49 -1.50
C LEU A 46 3.35 9.12 -0.50
N ARG A 47 2.30 8.47 -1.00
CA ARG A 47 1.16 7.98 -0.23
C ARG A 47 0.91 6.54 -0.66
N GLY A 48 0.58 5.67 0.30
CA GLY A 48 0.23 4.28 0.04
C GLY A 48 -1.22 4.05 0.42
N TRP A 49 -2.02 3.58 -0.53
CA TRP A 49 -3.44 3.31 -0.32
C TRP A 49 -3.74 1.83 -0.51
N TYR A 50 -4.64 1.32 0.32
CA TYR A 50 -5.31 0.04 0.16
C TYR A 50 -6.79 0.31 -0.11
N TYR A 51 -7.30 -0.20 -1.22
CA TYR A 51 -8.69 -0.07 -1.61
C TYR A 51 -9.36 -1.44 -1.50
N GLU A 52 -10.42 -1.51 -0.70
CA GLU A 52 -11.23 -2.70 -0.54
C GLU A 52 -12.40 -2.66 -1.52
N VAL A 53 -12.37 -3.53 -2.53
CA VAL A 53 -13.29 -3.46 -3.69
C VAL A 53 -14.76 -3.66 -3.28
N HIS A 54 -15.02 -4.55 -2.32
CA HIS A 54 -16.37 -4.95 -1.95
C HIS A 54 -17.07 -3.92 -1.05
N THR A 55 -16.31 -3.15 -0.27
CA THR A 55 -16.84 -2.14 0.65
C THR A 55 -16.69 -0.71 0.11
N GLY A 56 -15.82 -0.52 -0.88
CA GLY A 56 -15.41 0.81 -1.35
C GLY A 56 -14.53 1.56 -0.36
N ALA A 57 -14.10 0.92 0.73
CA ALA A 57 -13.28 1.56 1.75
C ALA A 57 -11.87 1.84 1.20
N VAL A 58 -11.36 3.04 1.48
CA VAL A 58 -9.97 3.40 1.22
C VAL A 58 -9.27 3.54 2.56
N ARG A 59 -8.12 2.88 2.68
CA ARG A 59 -7.22 3.05 3.81
C ARG A 59 -5.89 3.59 3.33
N GLU A 60 -5.30 4.47 4.11
CA GLU A 60 -4.02 5.09 3.84
C GLU A 60 -3.00 4.71 4.90
N HIS A 61 -1.79 4.37 4.45
CA HIS A 61 -0.66 4.20 5.37
C HIS A 61 -0.23 5.54 5.95
N ARG A 62 -0.25 5.61 7.29
CA ARG A 62 0.25 6.72 8.09
C ARG A 62 1.64 6.36 8.62
N ALA A 63 2.65 7.11 8.18
CA ALA A 63 4.04 6.85 8.52
C ALA A 63 4.36 7.11 10.00
N ASP A 64 3.54 7.92 10.67
CA ASP A 64 3.65 8.27 12.09
C ASP A 64 3.13 7.17 13.02
N THR A 65 2.05 6.48 12.65
CA THR A 65 1.46 5.38 13.43
C THR A 65 1.84 3.98 12.92
N ASP A 66 2.47 3.92 11.75
CA ASP A 66 2.76 2.71 10.98
C ASP A 66 1.53 1.82 10.75
N ALA A 67 0.38 2.45 10.51
CA ALA A 67 -0.90 1.78 10.34
C ALA A 67 -1.63 2.24 9.06
N PHE A 68 -2.47 1.36 8.52
CA PHE A 68 -3.45 1.71 7.49
C PHE A 68 -4.74 2.20 8.15
N GLU A 69 -4.98 3.49 8.04
CA GLU A 69 -6.14 4.18 8.64
C GLU A 69 -7.16 4.55 7.57
N ALA A 70 -8.44 4.64 7.92
CA ALA A 70 -9.46 5.09 6.98
C ALA A 70 -9.11 6.49 6.42
N LEU A 71 -9.22 6.64 5.09
CA LEU A 71 -8.97 7.90 4.40
C LEU A 71 -10.10 8.90 4.60
#